data_AF-A0A2V8HR46-F1
#
_entry.id   AF-A0A2V8HR46-F1
#
_cell.length_a   1.000
_cell.length_b   1.000
_cell.length_c   1.000
_cell.angle_alpha   90.00
_cell.angle_beta   90.00
_cell.angle_gamma   90.00
#
_symmetry.space_group_name_H-M   'P 1'
#
loop_
_entity.id
_entity.type
_entity.pdbx_description
1 polymer ?
#
loop_
_entity_poly.entity_id
_entity_poly.type
_entity_poly.pdbx_seq_one_letter_code
_entity_poly.pdbx_strand_id
1 'polypeptide(L)' 'MDFPQIGRAVPRKEGRSKVTGQALYLDDVRADGMLYGATVRSPVSRGRIRSIEFDPSIEWGKFTVVTAKDIPGRNVVAL' A
#
# COMPACT_ATOMS: atom_id res chain seq x y z
N MET A 1 -1.95 -17.60 -42.11
CA MET A 1 -2.95 -16.93 -41.26
C MET A 1 -2.66 -15.44 -41.32
N ASP A 2 -3.66 -14.63 -41.65
CA ASP A 2 -3.54 -13.17 -41.65
C ASP A 2 -3.89 -12.66 -40.24
N PHE A 3 -2.98 -11.91 -39.63
CA PHE A 3 -3.16 -11.36 -38.29
C PHE A 3 -3.29 -9.85 -38.40
N PRO A 4 -4.52 -9.30 -38.50
CA PRO A 4 -4.76 -7.91 -38.91
C PRO A 4 -4.20 -6.85 -37.96
N GLN A 5 -3.68 -7.26 -36.80
CA GLN A 5 -3.12 -6.37 -35.76
C GLN A 5 -1.62 -6.56 -35.52
N ILE A 6 -0.98 -7.61 -36.04
CA ILE A 6 0.46 -7.82 -35.82
C ILE A 6 1.26 -6.85 -36.70
N GLY A 7 2.23 -6.15 -36.10
CA GLY A 7 3.10 -5.19 -36.79
C GLY A 7 2.49 -3.81 -37.06
N ARG A 8 1.27 -3.54 -36.59
CA ARG A 8 0.59 -2.24 -36.77
C ARG A 8 0.59 -1.41 -35.49
N ALA A 9 0.72 -0.10 -35.62
CA ALA A 9 0.59 0.86 -34.52
C ALA A 9 -0.90 1.03 -34.12
N VAL A 10 -1.46 0.03 -33.43
CA VAL A 10 -2.84 0.06 -32.95
C VAL A 10 -2.94 0.78 -31.60
N PRO A 11 -4.04 1.52 -31.32
CA PRO A 11 -4.26 2.11 -30.01
C PRO A 11 -4.26 1.07 -28.88
N ARG A 12 -3.63 1.41 -27.75
CA ARG A 12 -3.65 0.56 -26.55
C ARG A 12 -5.05 0.49 -25.97
N LYS A 13 -5.49 -0.71 -25.56
CA LYS A 13 -6.84 -0.96 -25.01
C LYS A 13 -7.16 -0.05 -23.82
N GLU A 14 -6.19 0.10 -22.93
CA GLU A 14 -6.25 0.93 -21.72
C GLU A 14 -5.81 2.38 -21.94
N GLY A 15 -5.37 2.74 -23.16
CA GLY A 15 -4.77 4.05 -23.44
C GLY A 15 -5.73 5.20 -23.16
N ARG A 16 -6.98 5.09 -23.65
CA ARG A 16 -8.00 6.12 -23.47
C ARG A 16 -8.34 6.35 -21.99
N SER A 17 -8.57 5.29 -21.22
CA SER A 17 -8.93 5.45 -19.80
C SER A 17 -7.81 6.06 -18.97
N LYS A 18 -6.54 5.74 -19.28
CA LYS A 18 -5.38 6.35 -18.62
C LYS A 18 -5.23 7.84 -18.91
N VAL A 19 -5.43 8.28 -20.16
CA VAL A 19 -5.26 9.70 -20.54
C VAL A 19 -6.47 10.58 -20.23
N THR A 20 -7.59 9.99 -19.80
CA THR A 20 -8.82 10.72 -19.45
C THR A 20 -9.09 10.72 -17.94
N GLY A 21 -8.23 10.09 -17.13
CA GLY A 21 -8.46 9.95 -15.68
C GLY A 21 -9.56 8.96 -15.32
N GLN A 22 -10.02 8.13 -16.26
CA GLN A 22 -11.05 7.11 -16.02
C GLN A 22 -10.46 5.80 -15.48
N ALA A 23 -9.16 5.57 -15.65
CA ALA A 23 -8.48 4.42 -15.07
C ALA A 23 -8.35 4.63 -13.55
N LEU A 24 -8.88 3.69 -12.76
CA LEU A 24 -8.77 3.69 -11.31
C LEU A 24 -7.44 3.07 -10.86
N TYR A 25 -6.75 3.74 -9.96
CA TYR A 25 -5.60 3.24 -9.21
C TYR A 25 -6.01 2.96 -7.76
N LEU A 26 -5.13 2.31 -6.98
CA LEU A 26 -5.44 1.92 -5.61
C LEU A 26 -5.95 3.08 -4.74
N ASP A 27 -5.39 4.28 -4.92
CA ASP A 27 -5.76 5.46 -4.14
C ASP A 27 -7.06 6.13 -4.60
N ASP A 28 -7.63 5.72 -5.73
CA ASP A 28 -8.94 6.18 -6.20
C ASP A 28 -10.09 5.33 -5.61
N VAL A 29 -9.77 4.15 -5.07
CA VAL A 29 -10.76 3.21 -4.53
C VAL A 29 -11.15 3.62 -3.11
N ARG A 30 -12.46 3.55 -2.81
CA ARG A 30 -13.03 3.77 -1.47
C ARG A 30 -14.01 2.63 -1.16
N ALA A 31 -14.03 2.21 0.10
CA ALA A 31 -14.97 1.21 0.60
C ALA A 31 -15.55 1.67 1.95
N ASP A 32 -16.78 1.23 2.24
CA ASP A 32 -17.42 1.53 3.51
C ASP A 32 -16.63 0.92 4.67
N GLY A 33 -16.36 1.73 5.70
CA GLY A 33 -15.54 1.32 6.84
C GLY A 33 -14.03 1.20 6.58
N MET A 34 -13.53 1.68 5.44
CA MET A 34 -12.09 1.66 5.13
C MET A 34 -11.28 2.44 6.17
N LEU A 35 -10.26 1.79 6.73
CA LEU A 35 -9.29 2.42 7.62
C LEU A 35 -8.14 3.03 6.82
N TYR A 36 -7.61 4.15 7.31
CA TYR A 36 -6.35 4.70 6.84
C TYR A 36 -5.20 4.12 7.68
N GLY A 37 -4.13 3.71 6.99
CA GLY A 37 -2.95 3.13 7.63
C GLY A 37 -1.72 4.00 7.42
N ALA A 38 -0.82 4.00 8.41
CA ALA A 38 0.49 4.63 8.32
C ALA A 38 1.56 3.72 8.93
N THR A 39 2.77 3.78 8.38
CA THR A 39 3.93 3.05 8.93
C THR A 39 4.80 4.01 9.73
N VAL A 40 5.12 3.66 10.98
CA VAL A 40 6.20 4.32 11.74
C VAL A 40 7.52 3.64 11.39
N ARG A 41 8.49 4.40 10.87
CA ARG A 41 9.77 3.86 10.39
C ARG A 41 10.93 4.32 11.27
N SER A 42 11.98 3.52 11.31
CA SER A 42 13.21 3.86 12.03
C SER A 42 13.81 5.16 11.46
N PRO A 43 14.13 6.16 12.31
CA PRO A 43 14.83 7.37 11.88
C PRO A 43 16.34 7.14 11.71
N VAL A 44 16.85 5.95 12.10
CA VAL A 44 18.26 5.60 12.04
C VAL A 44 18.48 4.37 11.16
N SER A 45 19.63 4.31 10.51
CA SER A 45 20.00 3.20 9.62
C SER A 45 20.22 1.87 10.36
N ARG A 46 20.60 1.91 11.64
CA ARG A 46 20.83 0.72 12.47
C ARG A 46 20.58 1.00 13.94
N GLY A 47 19.79 0.15 14.59
CA GLY A 47 19.53 0.23 16.02
C GLY A 47 18.81 -1.01 16.53
N ARG A 48 18.71 -1.12 17.87
CA ARG A 48 17.84 -2.08 18.55
C ARG A 48 16.74 -1.31 19.25
N ILE A 49 15.49 -1.67 18.98
CA ILE A 49 14.33 -1.08 19.68
C ILE A 49 14.39 -1.52 21.14
N ARG A 50 14.53 -0.55 22.06
CA ARG A 50 14.54 -0.78 23.51
C ARG A 50 13.15 -0.60 24.12
N SER A 51 12.46 0.47 23.74
CA SER A 51 11.09 0.78 24.11
C SER A 51 10.33 1.35 22.91
N ILE A 52 9.00 1.28 22.97
CA ILE A 52 8.08 2.06 22.16
C ILE A 52 7.17 2.76 23.15
N GLU A 53 7.18 4.08 23.13
CA GLU A 53 6.43 4.92 24.05
C GLU A 53 5.37 5.68 23.25
N PHE A 54 4.18 5.78 23.84
CA PHE A 54 3.02 6.38 23.22
C PHE A 54 2.77 7.73 23.86
N ASP A 55 2.60 8.77 23.04
CA ASP A 55 2.29 10.11 23.52
C ASP A 55 0.94 10.08 24.27
N PRO A 56 0.88 10.44 25.56
CA PRO A 56 -0.35 10.36 26.34
C PRO A 56 -1.41 11.39 25.92
N SER A 57 -1.05 12.39 25.12
CA SER A 57 -2.01 13.37 24.56
C SER A 57 -2.86 12.80 23.43
N ILE A 58 -2.47 11.65 22.86
CA ILE A 58 -3.18 11.00 21.76
C ILE A 58 -4.11 9.91 22.33
N GLU A 59 -5.36 9.91 21.86
CA GLU A 59 -6.35 8.90 22.21
C GLU A 59 -6.13 7.62 21.39
N TRP A 60 -5.11 6.84 21.75
CA TRP A 60 -4.67 5.65 21.02
C TRP A 60 -5.74 4.57 20.87
N GLY A 61 -6.76 4.54 21.73
CA GLY A 61 -7.89 3.61 21.62
C GLY A 61 -8.72 3.78 20.33
N LYS A 62 -8.56 4.91 19.62
CA LYS A 62 -9.19 5.15 18.30
C LYS A 62 -8.40 4.57 17.13
N PHE A 63 -7.22 4.00 17.39
CA PHE A 63 -6.33 3.44 16.38
C PHE A 63 -6.11 1.96 16.61
N THR A 64 -5.99 1.20 15.53
CA THR A 64 -5.41 -0.14 15.60
C THR A 64 -3.89 0.00 15.49
N VAL A 65 -3.20 -0.17 16.62
CA VAL A 65 -1.73 -0.19 16.64
C VAL A 65 -1.25 -1.62 16.45
N VAL A 66 -0.45 -1.85 15.42
CA VAL A 66 0.12 -3.17 15.10
C VAL A 66 1.64 -3.12 15.19
N THR A 67 2.22 -4.20 15.71
CA THR A 67 3.65 -4.38 15.91
C THR A 67 4.10 -5.74 15.35
N ALA A 68 5.39 -6.02 15.43
CA ALA A 68 5.93 -7.34 15.07
C ALA A 68 5.31 -8.51 15.86
N LYS A 69 4.72 -8.24 17.05
CA LYS A 69 4.07 -9.27 17.89
C LYS A 69 2.73 -9.72 17.35
N ASP A 70 2.09 -8.93 16.49
CA ASP A 70 0.75 -9.16 15.98
C ASP A 70 0.76 -10.00 14.68
N ILE A 71 1.95 -10.37 14.19
CA ILE A 71 2.11 -11.22 13.01
C ILE A 71 1.84 -12.67 13.43
N PRO A 72 0.82 -13.35 12.87
CA PRO A 72 0.43 -14.69 13.31
C PRO A 72 1.42 -15.78 12.89
N GLY A 73 2.33 -15.49 11.96
CA GLY A 73 3.33 -16.41 11.44
C GLY A 73 4.77 -16.00 11.75
N ARG A 74 5.72 -16.65 11.06
CA ARG A 74 7.12 -16.23 11.14
C ARG A 74 7.29 -14.85 10.53
N ASN A 75 7.68 -13.88 11.35
CA ASN A 75 8.03 -12.54 10.88
C ASN A 75 9.45 -12.52 10.28
N VAL A 76 9.58 -13.05 9.06
CA VAL A 76 10.84 -13.13 8.33
C VAL A 76 10.64 -12.68 6.89
N VAL A 77 11.63 -12.00 6.33
CA VAL A 77 11.70 -11.75 4.88
C VAL A 77 12.38 -12.95 4.27
N ALA A 78 11.62 -13.76 3.52
CA ALA A 78 12.19 -14.81 2.69
C ALA A 78 12.82 -14.16 1.45
N LEU A 79 14.12 -14.37 1.27
CA LEU A 79 14.86 -14.03 0.06
C LEU A 79 15.06 -15.31 -0.77
#